data_AF-A0A7S1CE31-F1
#
_entry.id   AF-A0A7S1CE31-F1
#
_cell.length_a   1.000
_cell.length_b   1.000
_cell.length_c   1.000
_cell.angle_alpha   90.00
_cell.angle_beta   90.00
_cell.angle_gamma   90.00
#
_symmetry.space_group_name_H-M   'P 1'
#
loop_
_entity.id
_entity.type
_entity.pdbx_description
1 polymer ?
#
loop_
_entity_poly.entity_id
_entity_poly.type
_entity_poly.pdbx_seq_one_letter_code
_entity_poly.pdbx_strand_id
1 'polypeptide(L)'
;VLGVLWDAIGFSFVYGTSAGGIIGGFDFLLLRGVSYSDCHANAPTIPAAEFALFMMMFAVITPLLMTGAYAERMGFKYALILSVAFEVFVFYPVAHWVWGGGWLATQLGTLDFAGGIVIHTTAGAG
;
A
#
# COMPACT_ATOMS: atom_id res chain seq x y z
N VAL A 1 -4.99 10.64 8.49
CA VAL A 1 -4.71 11.06 7.10
C VAL A 1 -4.37 9.87 6.24
N LEU A 2 -3.31 9.10 6.56
CA LEU A 2 -2.88 7.96 5.75
C LEU A 2 -3.95 6.85 5.61
N GLY A 3 -4.66 6.50 6.68
CA GLY A 3 -5.79 5.55 6.58
C GLY A 3 -6.92 6.04 5.67
N VAL A 4 -7.28 7.33 5.76
CA VAL A 4 -8.28 7.92 4.85
C VAL A 4 -7.78 7.93 3.40
N LEU A 5 -6.48 8.14 3.19
CA LEU A 5 -5.86 8.06 1.86
C LEU A 5 -5.88 6.63 1.31
N TRP A 6 -5.66 5.64 2.17
CA TRP A 6 -5.78 4.23 1.83
C TRP A 6 -7.20 3.88 1.37
N ASP A 7 -8.21 4.25 2.15
CA ASP A 7 -9.61 4.01 1.82
C ASP A 7 -10.01 4.76 0.53
N ALA A 8 -9.52 6.00 0.36
CA ALA A 8 -9.86 6.82 -0.79
C ALA A 8 -9.28 6.28 -2.11
N ILE A 9 -7.99 5.94 -2.12
CA ILE A 9 -7.27 5.56 -3.35
C ILE A 9 -6.30 4.39 -3.17
N GLY A 10 -5.70 4.24 -1.98
CA GLY A 10 -4.58 3.31 -1.78
C GLY A 10 -4.93 1.85 -2.02
N PHE A 11 -6.06 1.38 -1.48
CA PHE A 11 -6.50 0.00 -1.72
C PHE A 11 -6.69 -0.29 -3.22
N SER A 12 -7.26 0.67 -3.96
CA SER A 12 -7.45 0.55 -5.41
C SER A 12 -6.13 0.55 -6.18
N PHE A 13 -5.18 1.40 -5.81
CA PHE A 13 -3.88 1.46 -6.47
C PHE A 13 -3.00 0.24 -6.19
N VAL A 14 -3.23 -0.45 -5.07
CA VAL A 14 -2.51 -1.69 -4.78
C VAL A 14 -3.21 -2.91 -5.38
N TYR A 15 -4.52 -3.06 -5.20
CA TYR A 15 -5.24 -4.30 -5.52
C TYR A 15 -6.26 -4.20 -6.67
N GLY A 16 -6.40 -3.02 -7.29
CA GLY A 16 -7.22 -2.82 -8.48
C GLY A 16 -6.62 -3.47 -9.73
N THR A 17 -7.34 -3.33 -10.84
CA THR A 17 -6.95 -3.87 -12.14
C THR A 17 -5.57 -3.35 -12.54
N SER A 18 -4.62 -4.24 -12.78
CA SER A 18 -3.24 -3.85 -13.05
C SER A 18 -3.08 -3.11 -14.37
N ALA A 19 -2.49 -1.91 -14.32
CA ALA A 19 -2.06 -1.13 -15.47
C ALA A 19 -0.60 -1.46 -15.81
N GLY A 20 -0.40 -2.42 -16.71
CA GLY A 20 0.93 -2.81 -17.20
C GLY A 20 1.87 -3.37 -16.13
N GLY A 21 1.33 -3.85 -14.99
CA GLY A 21 2.11 -4.35 -13.87
C GLY A 21 2.67 -3.26 -12.95
N ILE A 22 2.42 -1.98 -13.22
CA ILE A 22 3.06 -0.84 -12.54
C ILE A 22 2.20 -0.26 -11.43
N ILE A 23 0.88 -0.19 -11.61
CA ILE A 23 -0.05 0.33 -10.60
C ILE A 23 -1.44 -0.28 -10.81
N GLY A 24 -2.22 -0.40 -9.74
CA GLY A 24 -3.63 -0.77 -9.81
C GLY A 24 -4.50 0.36 -10.35
N GLY A 25 -5.68 -0.02 -10.83
CA GLY A 25 -6.68 0.87 -11.41
C GLY A 25 -7.55 1.60 -10.39
N PHE A 26 -8.73 2.02 -10.85
CA PHE A 26 -9.68 2.83 -10.08
C PHE A 26 -10.91 2.04 -9.61
N ASP A 27 -10.84 0.70 -9.65
CA ASP A 27 -11.96 -0.20 -9.40
C ASP A 27 -12.54 -0.06 -7.98
N PHE A 28 -11.66 0.21 -7.00
CA PHE A 28 -11.98 0.24 -5.57
C PHE A 28 -11.81 1.62 -4.94
N LEU A 29 -11.96 2.70 -5.71
CA LEU A 29 -11.95 4.05 -5.16
C LEU A 29 -13.00 4.19 -4.05
N LEU A 30 -12.61 4.80 -2.92
CA LEU A 30 -13.45 4.90 -1.72
C LEU A 30 -13.95 3.53 -1.22
N LEU A 31 -13.15 2.48 -1.41
CA LEU A 31 -13.51 1.07 -1.16
C LEU A 31 -14.79 0.60 -1.87
N ARG A 32 -15.17 1.28 -2.96
CA ARG A 32 -16.37 0.89 -3.73
C ARG A 32 -16.20 -0.53 -4.27
N GLY A 33 -17.19 -1.39 -4.02
CA GLY A 33 -17.17 -2.76 -4.53
C GLY A 33 -16.29 -3.72 -3.75
N VAL A 34 -15.67 -3.28 -2.64
CA VAL A 34 -15.02 -4.19 -1.69
C VAL A 34 -16.11 -4.92 -0.90
N SER A 35 -16.10 -6.25 -0.96
CA SER A 35 -17.12 -7.09 -0.30
C SER A 35 -16.89 -7.22 1.20
N TYR A 36 -17.98 -7.22 1.97
CA TYR A 36 -17.98 -7.48 3.41
C TYR A 36 -18.23 -8.96 3.74
N SER A 37 -18.59 -9.78 2.75
CA SER A 37 -18.88 -11.20 2.91
C SER A 37 -17.95 -12.09 2.10
N ASP A 38 -17.58 -11.65 0.90
CA ASP A 38 -16.74 -12.42 -0.01
C ASP A 38 -15.26 -12.19 0.31
N CYS A 39 -14.47 -13.26 0.18
CA CYS A 39 -13.04 -13.20 0.43
C CYS A 39 -12.28 -12.58 -0.74
N HIS A 40 -11.20 -11.86 -0.43
CA HIS A 40 -10.30 -11.34 -1.46
C HIS A 40 -9.44 -12.47 -2.04
N ALA A 41 -9.07 -12.39 -3.33
CA ALA A 41 -8.27 -13.43 -3.99
C ALA A 41 -6.93 -13.70 -3.28
N ASN A 42 -6.32 -12.65 -2.72
CA ASN A 42 -5.06 -12.74 -1.98
C ASN A 42 -5.23 -13.16 -0.51
N ALA A 43 -6.47 -13.30 -0.03
CA ALA A 43 -6.78 -13.67 1.35
C ALA A 43 -8.07 -14.50 1.38
N PRO A 44 -8.03 -15.77 0.95
CA PRO A 44 -9.22 -16.58 0.66
C PRO A 44 -9.99 -17.04 1.91
N THR A 45 -9.55 -16.64 3.11
CA THR A 45 -10.12 -17.05 4.40
C THR A 45 -10.73 -15.90 5.19
N ILE A 46 -10.58 -14.66 4.72
CA ILE A 46 -11.13 -13.45 5.37
C ILE A 46 -11.85 -12.60 4.33
N PRO A 47 -12.95 -11.90 4.70
CA PRO A 47 -13.64 -11.06 3.74
C PRO A 47 -12.77 -9.89 3.27
N ALA A 48 -13.08 -9.37 2.08
CA ALA A 48 -12.24 -8.39 1.40
C ALA A 48 -12.12 -7.07 2.18
N ALA A 49 -13.15 -6.68 2.92
CA ALA A 49 -13.13 -5.51 3.80
C ALA A 49 -12.09 -5.67 4.93
N GLU A 50 -12.03 -6.84 5.59
CA GLU A 50 -11.05 -7.14 6.63
C GLU A 50 -9.63 -7.21 6.05
N PHE A 51 -9.48 -7.76 4.84
CA PHE A 51 -8.20 -7.71 4.12
C PHE A 51 -7.76 -6.27 3.83
N ALA A 52 -8.67 -5.40 3.39
CA ALA A 52 -8.38 -3.99 3.14
C ALA A 52 -7.94 -3.27 4.42
N LEU A 53 -8.63 -3.52 5.54
CA LEU A 53 -8.28 -2.97 6.85
C LEU A 53 -6.92 -3.48 7.36
N PHE A 54 -6.63 -4.76 7.16
CA PHE A 54 -5.35 -5.34 7.53
C PHE A 54 -4.20 -4.69 6.75
N MET A 55 -4.37 -4.56 5.43
CA MET A 55 -3.36 -3.94 4.57
C MET A 55 -3.19 -2.44 4.82
N MET A 56 -4.25 -1.75 5.26
CA MET A 56 -4.16 -0.36 5.72
C MET A 56 -3.14 -0.18 6.84
N MET A 57 -3.00 -1.16 7.75
CA MET A 57 -2.04 -1.06 8.86
C MET A 57 -0.60 -0.99 8.33
N PHE A 58 -0.29 -1.75 7.28
CA PHE A 58 1.02 -1.69 6.62
C PHE A 58 1.24 -0.37 5.90
N ALA A 59 0.23 0.14 5.18
CA ALA A 59 0.30 1.46 4.55
C ALA A 59 0.63 2.53 5.60
N VAL A 60 -0.16 2.60 6.67
CA VAL A 60 0.01 3.61 7.72
C VAL A 60 1.34 3.52 8.44
N ILE A 61 1.84 2.33 8.79
CA ILE A 61 3.09 2.21 9.57
C ILE A 61 4.34 2.53 8.74
N THR A 62 4.33 2.26 7.44
CA THR A 62 5.54 2.37 6.60
C THR A 62 6.15 3.77 6.56
N PRO A 63 5.43 4.86 6.20
CA PRO A 63 6.00 6.20 6.23
C PRO A 63 6.27 6.69 7.65
N LEU A 64 5.65 6.09 8.67
CA LEU A 64 5.95 6.37 10.07
C LEU A 64 7.32 5.82 10.49
N LEU A 65 7.79 4.71 9.91
CA LEU A 65 9.14 4.20 10.16
C LEU A 65 10.21 5.19 9.73
N MET A 66 9.97 5.93 8.63
CA MET A 66 10.88 6.96 8.13
C MET A 66 11.04 8.12 9.11
N THR A 67 10.06 8.34 10.01
CA THR A 67 10.14 9.44 10.97
C THR A 67 11.36 9.34 11.87
N GLY A 68 11.86 8.14 12.15
CA GLY A 68 13.11 7.95 12.90
C GLY A 68 14.32 8.65 12.27
N ALA A 69 14.33 8.87 10.95
CA ALA A 69 15.41 9.56 10.25
C ALA A 69 15.36 11.09 10.40
N TYR A 70 14.18 11.67 10.67
CA TYR A 70 13.95 13.12 10.66
C TYR A 70 13.16 13.68 11.85
N ALA A 71 12.89 12.88 12.88
CA ALA A 71 11.96 13.14 13.99
C ALA A 71 12.13 14.48 14.72
N GLU A 72 13.30 15.13 14.61
CA GLU A 72 13.61 16.39 15.29
C GLU A 72 14.08 17.50 14.35
N ARG A 73 14.15 17.22 13.05
CA ARG A 73 14.72 18.13 12.03
C ARG A 73 13.68 18.69 11.07
N MET A 74 12.46 18.15 11.11
CA MET A 74 11.39 18.50 10.19
C MET A 74 10.12 18.90 10.94
N GLY A 75 9.51 20.00 10.51
CA GLY A 75 8.22 20.43 11.05
C GLY A 75 7.09 19.48 10.65
N PHE A 76 6.07 19.33 11.52
CA PHE A 76 4.96 18.39 11.34
C PHE A 76 4.25 18.50 9.97
N LYS A 77 4.04 19.72 9.46
CA LYS A 77 3.41 19.92 8.14
C LYS A 77 4.20 19.27 7.00
N TYR A 78 5.53 19.31 7.06
CA TYR A 78 6.40 18.74 6.03
C TYR A 78 6.48 17.22 6.18
N ALA A 79 6.49 16.72 7.43
CA ALA A 79 6.38 15.29 7.70
C ALA A 79 5.09 14.70 7.11
N LEU A 80 3.95 15.38 7.30
CA LEU A 80 2.67 14.94 6.75
C LEU A 80 2.65 14.92 5.21
N ILE A 81 3.17 15.98 4.57
CA ILE A 81 3.28 16.05 3.11
C ILE A 81 4.18 14.93 2.59
N LEU A 82 5.32 14.69 3.24
CA LEU A 82 6.25 13.63 2.88
C LEU A 82 5.58 12.26 3.00
N SER A 83 4.87 11.98 4.09
CA SER A 83 4.17 10.69 4.27
C SER A 83 3.12 10.46 3.19
N VAL A 84 2.32 11.49 2.84
CA VAL A 84 1.31 11.38 1.77
C VAL A 84 1.96 11.19 0.40
N ALA A 85 3.03 11.94 0.10
CA ALA A 85 3.77 11.79 -1.15
C ALA A 85 4.41 10.40 -1.25
N PHE A 86 5.01 9.92 -0.16
CA PHE A 86 5.60 8.59 -0.09
C PHE A 86 4.57 7.49 -0.35
N GLU A 87 3.38 7.57 0.26
CA GLU A 87 2.29 6.63 0.00
C GLU A 87 1.94 6.54 -1.50
N VAL A 88 1.70 7.70 -2.12
CA VAL A 88 1.23 7.78 -3.52
C VAL A 88 2.31 7.38 -4.51
N PHE A 89 3.55 7.82 -4.30
CA PHE A 89 4.62 7.67 -5.29
C PHE A 89 5.54 6.47 -5.04
N VAL A 90 5.57 5.92 -3.82
CA VAL A 90 6.49 4.84 -3.44
C VAL A 90 5.71 3.64 -2.93
N PHE A 91 4.97 3.78 -1.83
CA PHE A 91 4.35 2.63 -1.18
C PHE A 91 3.30 1.94 -2.08
N TYR A 92 2.32 2.66 -2.63
CA TYR A 92 1.28 2.02 -3.46
C TYR A 92 1.83 1.37 -4.73
N PRO A 93 2.72 2.02 -5.52
CA PRO A 93 3.35 1.37 -6.66
C PRO A 93 4.14 0.11 -6.26
N VAL A 94 5.02 0.20 -5.25
CA VAL A 94 5.85 -0.94 -4.84
C VAL A 94 4.99 -2.07 -4.27
N ALA A 95 3.98 -1.76 -3.46
CA ALA A 95 3.01 -2.73 -2.97
C ALA A 95 2.25 -3.39 -4.13
N HIS A 96 1.88 -2.64 -5.17
CA HIS A 96 1.27 -3.23 -6.37
C HIS A 96 2.22 -4.18 -7.09
N TRP A 97 3.48 -3.79 -7.25
CA TRP A 97 4.50 -4.60 -7.94
C TRP A 97 4.64 -5.99 -7.31
N VAL A 98 4.54 -6.07 -5.99
CA VAL A 98 4.88 -7.25 -5.19
C VAL A 98 3.64 -8.01 -4.69
N TRP A 99 2.59 -7.32 -4.25
CA TRP A 99 1.39 -7.94 -3.67
C TRP A 99 0.13 -7.79 -4.53
N GLY A 100 0.10 -6.76 -5.37
CA GLY A 100 -1.05 -6.39 -6.20
C GLY A 100 -1.15 -7.09 -7.55
N GLY A 101 -0.33 -8.12 -7.80
CA GLY A 101 -0.25 -8.76 -9.11
C GLY A 101 0.57 -7.98 -10.15
N GLY A 102 1.44 -7.07 -9.71
CA GLY A 102 2.33 -6.32 -10.59
C GLY A 102 3.53 -7.13 -11.10
N TRP A 103 4.46 -6.44 -11.75
CA TRP A 103 5.52 -7.07 -12.55
C TRP A 103 6.56 -7.84 -11.71
N LEU A 104 6.89 -7.39 -10.50
CA LEU A 104 7.83 -8.09 -9.62
C LEU A 104 7.28 -9.45 -9.19
N ALA A 105 5.98 -9.51 -8.89
CA ALA A 105 5.29 -10.75 -8.56
C ALA A 105 5.15 -11.67 -9.78
N THR A 106 4.68 -11.13 -10.92
CA THR A 106 4.23 -11.95 -12.06
C THR A 106 5.32 -12.31 -13.06
N GLN A 107 6.32 -11.44 -13.27
CA GLN A 107 7.39 -11.66 -14.26
C GLN A 107 8.66 -12.18 -13.61
N LEU A 108 9.00 -11.72 -12.40
CA LEU A 108 10.21 -12.12 -11.69
C LEU A 108 9.97 -13.17 -10.59
N GLY A 109 8.71 -13.41 -10.19
CA GLY A 109 8.41 -14.35 -9.11
C GLY A 109 8.95 -13.91 -7.74
N THR A 110 9.01 -12.59 -7.51
CA THR A 110 9.55 -12.02 -6.27
C THR A 110 8.71 -12.46 -5.07
N LEU A 111 9.38 -12.98 -4.03
CA LEU A 111 8.74 -13.43 -2.80
C LEU A 111 8.98 -12.41 -1.68
N ASP A 112 7.91 -11.75 -1.25
CA ASP A 112 7.90 -10.88 -0.07
C ASP A 112 6.62 -11.12 0.74
N PHE A 113 6.74 -11.94 1.78
CA PHE A 113 5.58 -12.43 2.53
C PHE A 113 4.97 -11.36 3.46
N ALA A 114 5.80 -10.52 4.07
CA ALA A 114 5.39 -9.61 5.16
C ALA A 114 5.95 -8.19 5.03
N GLY A 115 6.56 -7.84 3.89
CA GLY A 115 6.96 -6.46 3.58
C GLY A 115 8.45 -6.18 3.81
N GLY A 116 9.31 -7.19 3.65
CA GLY A 116 10.77 -6.98 3.64
C GLY A 116 11.19 -5.94 2.59
N ILE A 117 10.58 -5.99 1.41
CA ILE A 117 10.79 -5.04 0.33
C ILE A 117 9.81 -3.87 0.49
N VAL A 118 8.51 -4.17 0.50
CA VAL A 118 7.46 -3.14 0.40
C VAL A 118 7.47 -2.15 1.57
N ILE A 119 7.84 -2.60 2.77
CA ILE A 119 7.83 -1.80 3.99
C ILE A 119 9.25 -1.40 4.37
N HIS A 120 10.11 -2.38 4.67
CA HIS A 120 11.39 -2.10 5.32
C HIS A 120 12.42 -1.49 4.37
N THR A 121 12.53 -2.02 3.15
CA THR A 121 13.50 -1.51 2.17
C THR A 121 13.08 -0.14 1.65
N THR A 122 11.79 0.06 1.32
CA THR A 122 11.28 1.37 0.87
C THR A 122 11.39 2.43 1.96
N ALA A 123 11.04 2.13 3.21
CA ALA A 123 11.16 3.07 4.32
C ALA A 123 12.63 3.35 4.69
N GLY A 124 13.51 2.35 4.56
CA GLY A 124 14.94 2.51 4.84
C GLY A 124 15.69 3.30 3.77
N ALA A 125 15.24 3.26 2.51
CA ALA A 125 15.83 4.01 1.41
C ALA A 125 15.27 5.43 1.22
N GLY A 126 14.07 5.68 1.76
CA GLY A 126 13.34 6.95 1.63
C GLY A 126 13.80 8.07 2.56
#